data_AF-A0A2V5R0T0-F1
#
_entry.id   AF-A0A2V5R0T0-F1
#
_cell.length_a   1.000
_cell.length_b   1.000
_cell.length_c   1.000
_cell.angle_alpha   90.00
_cell.angle_beta   90.00
_cell.angle_gamma   90.00
#
_symmetry.space_group_name_H-M   'P 1'
#
loop_
_entity.id
_entity.type
_entity.pdbx_description
1 polymer ?
#
loop_
_entity_poly.entity_id
_entity_poly.type
_entity_poly.pdbx_seq_one_letter_code
_entity_poly.pdbx_strand_id
1 'polypeptide(L)'
;DFPGRFGWGYDGVDLFAPSHLYGTPDDAREFIDHAHSLGLGVILDVVYNHFGPDGNYLGIFADDYLIRERENEWGDAINFDGPNSAPVREFFITNGCYWIEEFHFDGFRFDALHAVRDRSSEYIIGAIGRAARKAAGARSIILIAENDLQEAKMVEPRSEGGDDLNGMWNDDFHHSAVVALTGRNEAYFNDYLGAPQEFISAAKYGFLYQGQALSWRKALRGTPTFAIASEAFVCFIENHDQIANTGQGERLRLQTSPARYRAMTALLLLGPWTPLLFQGQEFGASSPFLFFAEIDNASVRDAIRRGRAKWLAPFLSLTEEQAWRSLPAPDDPQVFARCKLDFAERQRNLQLYDLHIDLLRLRREDSRFRQQSPGGIDGAVLGPASFVLRYFSKENNDRLLIVNFGESQALHPASEPLLAPPTGCKWETLWTSDSLCYGGAGAIAIANEEQWFLPAESTFVLRAEHKE
;
A
#
# COMPACT_ATOMS: atom_id res chain seq x y z
N ASP A 1 16.22 -10.33 -13.72
CA ASP A 1 17.52 -9.90 -13.17
C ASP A 1 17.75 -8.43 -13.50
N PHE A 2 18.64 -7.77 -12.76
CA PHE A 2 18.98 -6.35 -12.90
C PHE A 2 20.50 -6.14 -12.72
N PRO A 3 21.08 -5.01 -13.17
CA PRO A 3 22.52 -4.77 -13.11
C PRO A 3 23.05 -4.49 -11.68
N GLY A 4 24.36 -4.65 -11.50
CA GLY A 4 25.06 -4.30 -10.24
C GLY A 4 24.94 -5.35 -9.14
N ARG A 5 25.28 -4.97 -7.89
CA ARG A 5 25.26 -5.88 -6.72
C ARG A 5 24.12 -5.61 -5.74
N PHE A 6 23.39 -4.53 -5.90
CA PHE A 6 22.21 -4.19 -5.11
C PHE A 6 21.30 -3.23 -5.88
N GLY A 7 20.01 -3.38 -5.65
CA GLY A 7 18.95 -2.59 -6.27
C GLY A 7 17.62 -2.95 -5.62
N TRP A 8 16.61 -2.12 -5.82
CA TRP A 8 15.25 -2.42 -5.41
C TRP A 8 14.56 -3.46 -6.30
N GLY A 9 15.06 -3.66 -7.53
CA GLY A 9 14.51 -4.58 -8.52
C GLY A 9 13.77 -3.91 -9.69
N TYR A 10 13.47 -2.61 -9.60
CA TYR A 10 12.78 -1.87 -10.66
C TYR A 10 13.61 -1.65 -11.92
N ASP A 11 14.95 -1.74 -11.83
CA ASP A 11 15.87 -1.70 -12.98
C ASP A 11 15.99 -3.08 -13.69
N GLY A 12 14.95 -3.89 -13.66
CA GLY A 12 14.92 -5.24 -14.24
C GLY A 12 15.04 -5.23 -15.76
N VAL A 13 15.86 -6.12 -16.31
CA VAL A 13 16.08 -6.27 -17.76
C VAL A 13 15.85 -7.69 -18.26
N ASP A 14 16.26 -8.69 -17.48
CA ASP A 14 16.04 -10.11 -17.80
C ASP A 14 14.81 -10.65 -17.08
N LEU A 15 13.62 -10.42 -17.63
CA LEU A 15 12.35 -10.66 -16.93
C LEU A 15 12.06 -12.14 -16.62
N PHE A 16 12.72 -13.09 -17.27
CA PHE A 16 12.59 -14.54 -17.03
C PHE A 16 13.63 -15.10 -16.04
N ALA A 17 14.59 -14.27 -15.63
CA ALA A 17 15.65 -14.69 -14.72
C ALA A 17 15.39 -14.13 -13.31
N PRO A 18 15.23 -14.98 -12.27
CA PRO A 18 15.34 -14.50 -10.90
C PRO A 18 16.73 -13.89 -10.70
N SER A 19 16.86 -12.86 -9.86
CA SER A 19 18.16 -12.20 -9.73
C SER A 19 19.20 -13.13 -9.13
N HIS A 20 20.35 -13.23 -9.80
CA HIS A 20 21.47 -14.06 -9.35
C HIS A 20 22.02 -13.64 -7.98
N LEU A 21 21.73 -12.40 -7.55
CA LEU A 21 22.12 -11.87 -6.25
C LEU A 21 21.34 -12.47 -5.08
N TYR A 22 20.13 -12.97 -5.35
CA TYR A 22 19.22 -13.46 -4.30
C TYR A 22 19.26 -14.99 -4.14
N GLY A 23 19.85 -15.68 -5.11
CA GLY A 23 20.00 -17.14 -5.10
C GLY A 23 19.94 -17.71 -6.51
N THR A 24 19.98 -19.02 -6.59
CA THR A 24 19.66 -19.79 -7.79
C THR A 24 18.13 -19.84 -7.99
N PRO A 25 17.65 -20.23 -9.18
CA PRO A 25 16.22 -20.48 -9.38
C PRO A 25 15.63 -21.51 -8.41
N ASP A 26 16.39 -22.53 -8.00
CA ASP A 26 15.93 -23.53 -7.02
C ASP A 26 15.77 -22.93 -5.62
N ASP A 27 16.63 -21.97 -5.22
CA ASP A 27 16.48 -21.28 -3.94
C ASP A 27 15.18 -20.46 -3.89
N ALA A 28 14.77 -19.88 -5.02
CA ALA A 28 13.48 -19.18 -5.12
C ALA A 28 12.29 -20.15 -5.04
N ARG A 29 12.38 -21.35 -5.66
CA ARG A 29 11.36 -22.39 -5.51
C ARG A 29 11.27 -22.87 -4.06
N GLU A 30 12.40 -23.12 -3.40
CA GLU A 30 12.44 -23.55 -2.00
C GLU A 30 11.80 -22.50 -1.07
N PHE A 31 12.06 -21.20 -1.30
CA PHE A 31 11.42 -20.13 -0.55
C PHE A 31 9.88 -20.16 -0.68
N ILE A 32 9.37 -20.31 -1.91
CA ILE A 32 7.93 -20.33 -2.18
C ILE A 32 7.29 -21.59 -1.60
N ASP A 33 7.89 -22.76 -1.82
CA ASP A 33 7.42 -24.03 -1.25
C ASP A 33 7.40 -23.99 0.28
N HIS A 34 8.41 -23.37 0.91
CA HIS A 34 8.42 -23.22 2.35
C HIS A 34 7.33 -22.27 2.83
N ALA A 35 7.10 -21.13 2.16
CA ALA A 35 6.00 -20.23 2.47
C ALA A 35 4.63 -20.95 2.36
N HIS A 36 4.42 -21.73 1.30
CA HIS A 36 3.22 -22.54 1.12
C HIS A 36 3.03 -23.58 2.22
N SER A 37 4.12 -24.22 2.69
CA SER A 37 4.07 -25.17 3.81
C SER A 37 3.58 -24.54 5.13
N LEU A 38 3.72 -23.20 5.26
CA LEU A 38 3.26 -22.40 6.39
C LEU A 38 1.87 -21.79 6.15
N GLY A 39 1.23 -22.05 5.00
CA GLY A 39 -0.05 -21.48 4.61
C GLY A 39 0.02 -20.00 4.20
N LEU A 40 1.18 -19.53 3.75
CA LEU A 40 1.40 -18.16 3.27
C LEU A 40 1.47 -18.15 1.74
N GLY A 41 0.70 -17.25 1.11
CA GLY A 41 0.84 -16.99 -0.33
C GLY A 41 1.97 -16.00 -0.61
N VAL A 42 2.60 -16.14 -1.78
CA VAL A 42 3.70 -15.29 -2.25
C VAL A 42 3.28 -14.59 -3.55
N ILE A 43 3.23 -13.26 -3.53
CA ILE A 43 2.93 -12.43 -4.70
C ILE A 43 4.22 -11.78 -5.18
N LEU A 44 4.45 -11.79 -6.49
CA LEU A 44 5.62 -11.17 -7.11
C LEU A 44 5.30 -9.75 -7.60
N ASP A 45 6.16 -8.78 -7.28
CA ASP A 45 6.14 -7.46 -7.91
C ASP A 45 6.75 -7.56 -9.31
N VAL A 46 6.01 -7.15 -10.35
CA VAL A 46 6.42 -7.26 -11.75
C VAL A 46 6.38 -5.90 -12.45
N VAL A 47 7.45 -5.61 -13.18
CA VAL A 47 7.62 -4.35 -13.91
C VAL A 47 7.41 -4.59 -15.40
N TYR A 48 6.22 -4.20 -15.90
CA TYR A 48 5.82 -4.35 -17.30
C TYR A 48 5.61 -3.00 -18.01
N ASN A 49 6.03 -1.90 -17.38
CA ASN A 49 5.90 -0.55 -17.93
C ASN A 49 7.21 0.01 -18.52
N HIS A 50 8.36 -0.53 -18.13
CA HIS A 50 9.68 -0.18 -18.67
C HIS A 50 10.69 -1.33 -18.50
N PHE A 51 11.90 -1.13 -19.01
CA PHE A 51 13.09 -1.94 -18.70
C PHE A 51 14.15 -1.07 -18.04
N GLY A 52 15.00 -1.67 -17.20
CA GLY A 52 16.14 -0.98 -16.60
C GLY A 52 17.10 -0.36 -17.64
N PRO A 53 17.87 0.67 -17.24
CA PRO A 53 18.68 1.47 -18.16
C PRO A 53 19.97 0.78 -18.64
N ASP A 54 20.33 -0.37 -18.05
CA ASP A 54 21.54 -1.12 -18.38
C ASP A 54 21.25 -2.63 -18.42
N GLY A 55 21.75 -3.30 -19.45
CA GLY A 55 21.57 -4.75 -19.67
C GLY A 55 20.34 -5.17 -20.50
N ASN A 56 19.52 -4.24 -21.00
CA ASN A 56 18.43 -4.58 -21.92
C ASN A 56 18.93 -4.70 -23.37
N TYR A 57 19.01 -5.93 -23.88
CA TYR A 57 19.45 -6.22 -25.25
C TYR A 57 18.32 -6.42 -26.27
N LEU A 58 17.04 -6.36 -25.87
CA LEU A 58 15.91 -6.65 -26.76
C LEU A 58 15.90 -5.77 -28.03
N GLY A 59 16.24 -4.49 -27.86
CA GLY A 59 16.32 -3.54 -28.98
C GLY A 59 17.46 -3.81 -29.97
N ILE A 60 18.41 -4.68 -29.65
CA ILE A 60 19.45 -5.15 -30.60
C ILE A 60 18.92 -6.30 -31.46
N PHE A 61 18.03 -7.13 -30.93
CA PHE A 61 17.43 -8.24 -31.68
C PHE A 61 16.29 -7.77 -32.59
N ALA A 62 15.44 -6.86 -32.10
CA ALA A 62 14.36 -6.28 -32.90
C ALA A 62 14.01 -4.88 -32.38
N ASP A 63 13.96 -3.90 -33.29
CA ASP A 63 13.52 -2.54 -32.98
C ASP A 63 12.04 -2.49 -32.55
N ASP A 64 11.24 -3.52 -32.89
CA ASP A 64 9.81 -3.59 -32.59
C ASP A 64 9.48 -3.75 -31.08
N TYR A 65 10.44 -4.07 -30.20
CA TYR A 65 10.17 -4.18 -28.74
C TYR A 65 9.89 -2.83 -28.08
N LEU A 66 10.48 -1.74 -28.59
CA LEU A 66 10.53 -0.44 -27.94
C LEU A 66 10.02 0.66 -28.88
N ILE A 67 9.25 1.59 -28.34
CA ILE A 67 8.80 2.81 -29.02
C ILE A 67 9.72 3.96 -28.60
N ARG A 68 10.80 4.17 -29.36
CA ARG A 68 11.84 5.19 -29.08
C ARG A 68 11.40 6.63 -29.33
N GLU A 69 10.26 6.85 -29.96
CA GLU A 69 9.72 8.19 -30.22
C GLU A 69 8.95 8.78 -29.02
N ARG A 70 8.73 7.99 -27.96
CA ARG A 70 7.84 8.34 -26.86
C ARG A 70 8.40 7.91 -25.51
N GLU A 71 9.33 8.68 -24.98
CA GLU A 71 9.85 8.51 -23.61
C GLU A 71 8.71 8.48 -22.56
N ASN A 72 8.88 7.63 -21.55
CA ASN A 72 8.15 7.68 -20.28
C ASN A 72 9.11 8.17 -19.17
N GLU A 73 8.70 8.12 -17.90
CA GLU A 73 9.51 8.63 -16.78
C GLU A 73 10.79 7.81 -16.52
N TRP A 74 10.86 6.57 -17.05
CA TRP A 74 11.94 5.61 -16.78
C TRP A 74 12.69 5.11 -18.04
N GLY A 75 12.27 5.49 -19.25
CA GLY A 75 12.92 5.12 -20.50
C GLY A 75 12.00 5.03 -21.71
N ASP A 76 12.40 4.22 -22.69
CA ASP A 76 11.59 3.93 -23.88
C ASP A 76 10.31 3.17 -23.49
N ALA A 77 9.19 3.49 -24.15
CA ALA A 77 7.94 2.77 -23.93
C ALA A 77 7.97 1.38 -24.60
N ILE A 78 7.37 0.38 -23.96
CA ILE A 78 7.22 -0.97 -24.53
C ILE A 78 6.12 -0.97 -25.60
N ASN A 79 6.35 -1.66 -26.72
CA ASN A 79 5.42 -1.72 -27.85
C ASN A 79 4.30 -2.77 -27.65
N PHE A 80 3.21 -2.40 -26.99
CA PHE A 80 2.06 -3.29 -26.79
C PHE A 80 0.94 -3.15 -27.82
N ASP A 81 0.88 -2.05 -28.58
CA ASP A 81 -0.21 -1.76 -29.53
C ASP A 81 0.25 -1.19 -30.89
N GLY A 82 1.55 -1.00 -31.09
CA GLY A 82 2.12 -0.50 -32.33
C GLY A 82 2.31 -1.59 -33.39
N PRO A 83 2.93 -1.24 -34.53
CA PRO A 83 3.31 -2.19 -35.57
C PRO A 83 4.13 -3.35 -34.97
N ASN A 84 3.86 -4.58 -35.44
CA ASN A 84 4.56 -5.79 -35.00
C ASN A 84 4.57 -6.04 -33.48
N SER A 85 3.62 -5.49 -32.72
CA SER A 85 3.53 -5.66 -31.26
C SER A 85 3.15 -7.08 -30.80
N ALA A 86 2.63 -7.94 -31.68
CA ALA A 86 2.12 -9.25 -31.28
C ALA A 86 3.16 -10.16 -30.57
N PRO A 87 4.41 -10.33 -31.08
CA PRO A 87 5.45 -11.07 -30.37
C PRO A 87 5.90 -10.40 -29.05
N VAL A 88 5.85 -9.06 -28.98
CA VAL A 88 6.15 -8.32 -27.75
C VAL A 88 5.10 -8.64 -26.69
N ARG A 89 3.81 -8.60 -27.04
CA ARG A 89 2.73 -9.01 -26.13
C ARG A 89 2.89 -10.47 -25.69
N GLU A 90 3.24 -11.37 -26.61
CA GLU A 90 3.48 -12.78 -26.31
C GLU A 90 4.62 -12.98 -25.30
N PHE A 91 5.71 -12.20 -25.41
CA PHE A 91 6.81 -12.22 -24.45
C PHE A 91 6.34 -11.95 -23.01
N PHE A 92 5.54 -10.91 -22.80
CA PHE A 92 5.03 -10.55 -21.46
C PHE A 92 3.93 -11.49 -20.96
N ILE A 93 3.04 -11.95 -21.84
CA ILE A 93 2.03 -12.98 -21.51
C ILE A 93 2.72 -14.28 -21.07
N THR A 94 3.75 -14.70 -21.79
CA THR A 94 4.54 -15.89 -21.46
C THR A 94 5.31 -15.69 -20.16
N ASN A 95 5.84 -14.49 -19.89
CA ASN A 95 6.51 -14.18 -18.63
C ASN A 95 5.56 -14.33 -17.42
N GLY A 96 4.34 -13.78 -17.53
CA GLY A 96 3.33 -13.95 -16.50
C GLY A 96 2.94 -15.42 -16.27
N CYS A 97 2.84 -16.23 -17.34
CA CYS A 97 2.59 -17.67 -17.20
C CYS A 97 3.78 -18.38 -16.53
N TYR A 98 5.00 -18.08 -16.97
CA TYR A 98 6.24 -18.69 -16.49
C TYR A 98 6.40 -18.56 -14.97
N TRP A 99 6.21 -17.38 -14.40
CA TRP A 99 6.33 -17.20 -12.95
C TRP A 99 5.28 -18.00 -12.16
N ILE A 100 4.08 -18.17 -12.71
CA ILE A 100 3.03 -18.97 -12.08
C ILE A 100 3.31 -20.47 -12.23
N GLU A 101 3.70 -20.95 -13.41
CA GLU A 101 3.89 -22.38 -13.70
C GLU A 101 5.20 -22.93 -13.13
N GLU A 102 6.30 -22.19 -13.25
CA GLU A 102 7.64 -22.68 -12.93
C GLU A 102 8.04 -22.45 -11.46
N PHE A 103 7.54 -21.36 -10.87
CA PHE A 103 7.88 -20.95 -9.49
C PHE A 103 6.68 -21.01 -8.55
N HIS A 104 5.48 -21.26 -9.05
CA HIS A 104 4.27 -21.36 -8.23
C HIS A 104 3.91 -20.10 -7.42
N PHE A 105 4.29 -18.90 -7.87
CA PHE A 105 3.78 -17.67 -7.27
C PHE A 105 2.23 -17.66 -7.24
N ASP A 106 1.67 -17.01 -6.22
CA ASP A 106 0.23 -16.91 -5.96
C ASP A 106 -0.39 -15.64 -6.55
N GLY A 107 0.35 -14.90 -7.36
CA GLY A 107 -0.13 -13.65 -7.91
C GLY A 107 0.94 -12.65 -8.30
N PHE A 108 0.46 -11.50 -8.77
CA PHE A 108 1.29 -10.37 -9.17
C PHE A 108 0.81 -9.06 -8.55
N ARG A 109 1.76 -8.20 -8.19
CA ARG A 109 1.55 -6.75 -8.11
C ARG A 109 2.19 -6.14 -9.35
N PHE A 110 1.41 -5.46 -10.18
CA PHE A 110 1.90 -4.83 -11.39
C PHE A 110 2.31 -3.39 -11.10
N ASP A 111 3.56 -3.08 -11.38
CA ASP A 111 4.16 -1.76 -11.19
C ASP A 111 3.66 -0.72 -12.20
N ALA A 112 3.40 0.49 -11.69
CA ALA A 112 3.16 1.73 -12.43
C ALA A 112 2.32 1.56 -13.71
N LEU A 113 1.13 0.96 -13.60
CA LEU A 113 0.28 0.66 -14.76
C LEU A 113 -0.16 1.90 -15.54
N HIS A 114 -0.14 3.08 -14.91
CA HIS A 114 -0.38 4.35 -15.57
C HIS A 114 0.64 4.69 -16.67
N ALA A 115 1.83 4.07 -16.64
CA ALA A 115 2.86 4.19 -17.67
C ALA A 115 2.78 3.08 -18.74
N VAL A 116 1.98 2.04 -18.54
CA VAL A 116 1.72 1.02 -19.56
C VAL A 116 0.77 1.60 -20.60
N ARG A 117 1.27 1.74 -21.84
CA ARG A 117 0.49 2.26 -22.97
C ARG A 117 0.05 1.09 -23.84
N ASP A 118 -1.26 0.86 -23.89
CA ASP A 118 -1.85 -0.14 -24.77
C ASP A 118 -3.29 0.24 -25.11
N ARG A 119 -3.56 0.50 -26.39
CA ARG A 119 -4.89 0.81 -26.94
C ARG A 119 -5.53 -0.37 -27.67
N SER A 120 -4.96 -1.57 -27.52
CA SER A 120 -5.52 -2.79 -28.08
C SER A 120 -6.92 -3.07 -27.51
N SER A 121 -7.70 -3.86 -28.24
CA SER A 121 -9.06 -4.26 -27.79
C SER A 121 -9.07 -5.00 -26.45
N GLU A 122 -7.97 -5.67 -26.10
CA GLU A 122 -7.73 -6.25 -24.79
C GLU A 122 -6.44 -5.65 -24.25
N TYR A 123 -6.55 -4.97 -23.11
CA TYR A 123 -5.41 -4.39 -22.42
C TYR A 123 -4.42 -5.49 -22.01
N ILE A 124 -3.13 -5.23 -22.19
CA ILE A 124 -2.07 -6.20 -22.00
C ILE A 124 -2.07 -6.80 -20.59
N ILE A 125 -2.33 -6.02 -19.56
CA ILE A 125 -2.36 -6.53 -18.17
C ILE A 125 -3.54 -7.47 -17.96
N GLY A 126 -4.71 -7.16 -18.52
CA GLY A 126 -5.85 -8.08 -18.53
C GLY A 126 -5.53 -9.38 -19.30
N ALA A 127 -4.83 -9.28 -20.43
CA ALA A 127 -4.39 -10.46 -21.19
C ALA A 127 -3.41 -11.33 -20.40
N ILE A 128 -2.42 -10.72 -19.75
CA ILE A 128 -1.44 -11.40 -18.87
C ILE A 128 -2.18 -12.06 -17.70
N GLY A 129 -3.04 -11.32 -17.00
CA GLY A 129 -3.80 -11.82 -15.85
C GLY A 129 -4.65 -13.04 -16.21
N ARG A 130 -5.36 -13.00 -17.34
CA ARG A 130 -6.14 -14.13 -17.85
C ARG A 130 -5.26 -15.34 -18.17
N ALA A 131 -4.11 -15.13 -18.81
CA ALA A 131 -3.19 -16.20 -19.16
C ALA A 131 -2.55 -16.82 -17.90
N ALA A 132 -2.13 -15.98 -16.94
CA ALA A 132 -1.62 -16.39 -15.63
C ALA A 132 -2.65 -17.21 -14.84
N ARG A 133 -3.93 -16.82 -14.83
CA ARG A 133 -5.01 -17.61 -14.20
C ARG A 133 -5.19 -18.98 -14.88
N LYS A 134 -5.07 -19.03 -16.20
CA LYS A 134 -5.13 -20.30 -16.94
C LYS A 134 -3.92 -21.20 -16.59
N ALA A 135 -2.73 -20.62 -16.53
CA ALA A 135 -1.48 -21.27 -16.09
C ALA A 135 -1.57 -21.80 -14.64
N ALA A 136 -2.24 -21.07 -13.75
CA ALA A 136 -2.47 -21.50 -12.35
C ALA A 136 -3.33 -22.77 -12.24
N GLY A 137 -4.13 -23.09 -13.26
CA GLY A 137 -5.00 -24.26 -13.28
C GLY A 137 -6.07 -24.20 -12.18
N ALA A 138 -6.00 -25.10 -11.21
CA ALA A 138 -6.92 -25.13 -10.08
C ALA A 138 -6.55 -24.14 -8.95
N ARG A 139 -5.31 -23.59 -8.96
CA ARG A 139 -4.88 -22.61 -7.97
C ARG A 139 -5.57 -21.27 -8.25
N SER A 140 -5.96 -20.59 -7.18
CA SER A 140 -6.42 -19.20 -7.27
C SER A 140 -5.22 -18.27 -7.11
N ILE A 141 -5.11 -17.26 -7.97
CA ILE A 141 -4.06 -16.24 -7.90
C ILE A 141 -4.65 -14.84 -7.70
N ILE A 142 -3.88 -13.93 -7.11
CA ILE A 142 -4.29 -12.56 -6.81
C ILE A 142 -3.51 -11.57 -7.68
N LEU A 143 -4.21 -10.66 -8.36
CA LEU A 143 -3.62 -9.68 -9.25
C LEU A 143 -3.90 -8.26 -8.72
N ILE A 144 -2.86 -7.48 -8.47
CA ILE A 144 -2.94 -6.16 -7.84
C ILE A 144 -2.32 -5.12 -8.76
N ALA A 145 -3.00 -4.01 -8.98
CA ALA A 145 -2.47 -2.87 -9.72
C ALA A 145 -1.87 -1.83 -8.78
N GLU A 146 -0.69 -1.32 -9.13
CA GLU A 146 -0.33 0.05 -8.83
C GLU A 146 -0.73 0.94 -10.01
N ASN A 147 -1.65 1.87 -9.78
CA ASN A 147 -2.08 2.80 -10.82
C ASN A 147 -2.42 4.16 -10.20
N ASP A 148 -1.56 5.15 -10.46
CA ASP A 148 -1.76 6.49 -9.95
C ASP A 148 -2.98 7.20 -10.57
N LEU A 149 -3.43 6.79 -11.75
CA LEU A 149 -4.63 7.37 -12.39
C LEU A 149 -5.95 6.95 -11.71
N GLN A 150 -5.92 5.93 -10.85
CA GLN A 150 -7.07 5.41 -10.10
C GLN A 150 -8.22 4.99 -11.02
N GLU A 151 -7.90 4.18 -12.03
CA GLU A 151 -8.86 3.63 -13.00
C GLU A 151 -9.57 2.38 -12.45
N ALA A 152 -10.84 2.55 -12.05
CA ALA A 152 -11.73 1.52 -11.50
C ALA A 152 -11.85 0.27 -12.39
N LYS A 153 -11.80 0.46 -13.72
CA LYS A 153 -11.89 -0.61 -14.71
C LYS A 153 -10.91 -1.77 -14.44
N MET A 154 -9.79 -1.51 -13.76
CA MET A 154 -8.78 -2.53 -13.46
C MET A 154 -9.37 -3.71 -12.69
N VAL A 155 -10.25 -3.44 -11.72
CA VAL A 155 -10.87 -4.49 -10.88
C VAL A 155 -12.29 -4.85 -11.32
N GLU A 156 -12.81 -4.18 -12.34
CA GLU A 156 -14.11 -4.49 -12.92
C GLU A 156 -14.03 -5.77 -13.76
N PRO A 157 -15.14 -6.51 -13.90
CA PRO A 157 -15.18 -7.70 -14.73
C PRO A 157 -14.92 -7.38 -16.20
N ARG A 158 -14.16 -8.23 -16.89
CA ARG A 158 -13.94 -8.11 -18.35
C ARG A 158 -15.23 -8.18 -19.16
N SER A 159 -16.25 -8.88 -18.66
CA SER A 159 -17.58 -8.88 -19.26
C SER A 159 -18.25 -7.50 -19.29
N GLU A 160 -17.78 -6.57 -18.45
CA GLU A 160 -18.26 -5.19 -18.33
C GLU A 160 -17.25 -4.17 -18.88
N GLY A 161 -16.15 -4.64 -19.47
CA GLY A 161 -15.09 -3.80 -20.04
C GLY A 161 -13.91 -3.52 -19.11
N GLY A 162 -13.83 -4.20 -17.96
CA GLY A 162 -12.70 -4.15 -17.05
C GLY A 162 -11.58 -5.15 -17.35
N ASP A 163 -10.63 -5.27 -16.42
CA ASP A 163 -9.39 -6.04 -16.59
C ASP A 163 -9.28 -7.30 -15.69
N ASP A 164 -10.31 -7.62 -14.88
CA ASP A 164 -10.37 -8.79 -13.99
C ASP A 164 -9.23 -8.88 -12.92
N LEU A 165 -8.67 -7.74 -12.50
CA LEU A 165 -7.75 -7.70 -11.35
C LEU A 165 -8.51 -7.80 -10.03
N ASN A 166 -7.80 -8.14 -8.96
CA ASN A 166 -8.36 -8.32 -7.62
C ASN A 166 -8.24 -7.09 -6.72
N GLY A 167 -7.26 -6.22 -6.98
CA GLY A 167 -7.10 -5.02 -6.17
C GLY A 167 -6.24 -3.94 -6.80
N MET A 168 -6.24 -2.78 -6.15
CA MET A 168 -5.49 -1.58 -6.52
C MET A 168 -4.88 -0.96 -5.26
N TRP A 169 -3.64 -0.51 -5.35
CA TRP A 169 -3.02 0.30 -4.31
C TRP A 169 -3.79 1.61 -4.12
N ASN A 170 -4.05 1.96 -2.85
CA ASN A 170 -4.79 3.15 -2.45
C ASN A 170 -3.88 4.14 -1.73
N ASP A 171 -3.09 4.86 -2.51
CA ASP A 171 -2.21 5.93 -2.02
C ASP A 171 -2.97 7.08 -1.38
N ASP A 172 -4.28 7.27 -1.65
CA ASP A 172 -5.05 8.33 -1.00
C ASP A 172 -5.17 8.11 0.51
N PHE A 173 -5.40 6.85 0.92
CA PHE A 173 -5.39 6.50 2.33
C PHE A 173 -4.02 6.79 2.95
N HIS A 174 -2.95 6.40 2.27
CA HIS A 174 -1.58 6.66 2.72
C HIS A 174 -1.31 8.16 2.88
N HIS A 175 -1.64 8.97 1.88
CA HIS A 175 -1.40 10.42 1.90
C HIS A 175 -2.18 11.09 3.04
N SER A 176 -3.47 10.79 3.20
CA SER A 176 -4.26 11.25 4.34
C SER A 176 -3.65 10.79 5.68
N ALA A 177 -3.16 9.54 5.76
CA ALA A 177 -2.52 9.02 6.97
C ALA A 177 -1.23 9.76 7.32
N VAL A 178 -0.37 10.06 6.34
CA VAL A 178 0.86 10.83 6.55
C VAL A 178 0.55 12.25 7.03
N VAL A 179 -0.40 12.94 6.39
CA VAL A 179 -0.81 14.30 6.81
C VAL A 179 -1.37 14.27 8.23
N ALA A 180 -2.24 13.31 8.56
CA ALA A 180 -2.79 13.16 9.91
C ALA A 180 -1.71 12.88 10.96
N LEU A 181 -0.70 12.08 10.61
CA LEU A 181 0.36 11.69 11.54
C LEU A 181 1.41 12.78 11.76
N THR A 182 1.78 13.50 10.72
CA THR A 182 2.94 14.40 10.72
C THR A 182 2.57 15.89 10.69
N GLY A 183 1.34 16.21 10.26
CA GLY A 183 0.90 17.58 9.96
C GLY A 183 1.57 18.19 8.72
N ARG A 184 2.36 17.41 7.98
CA ARG A 184 3.11 17.83 6.79
C ARG A 184 2.33 17.47 5.53
N ASN A 185 2.25 18.41 4.58
CA ASN A 185 1.50 18.27 3.35
C ASN A 185 2.25 18.79 2.12
N GLU A 186 3.56 18.60 2.05
CA GLU A 186 4.39 19.01 0.92
C GLU A 186 4.13 18.13 -0.33
N ALA A 187 4.48 18.66 -1.50
CA ALA A 187 4.40 17.96 -2.78
C ALA A 187 3.00 17.35 -3.02
N TYR A 188 2.91 16.06 -3.36
CA TYR A 188 1.61 15.44 -3.61
C TYR A 188 0.74 15.28 -2.36
N PHE A 189 1.27 15.45 -1.15
CA PHE A 189 0.45 15.47 0.07
C PHE A 189 -0.40 16.74 0.18
N ASN A 190 -0.11 17.79 -0.59
CA ASN A 190 -0.78 19.10 -0.50
C ASN A 190 -2.28 19.05 -0.75
N ASP A 191 -2.75 18.06 -1.51
CA ASP A 191 -4.17 17.90 -1.81
C ASP A 191 -4.96 17.18 -0.70
N TYR A 192 -4.28 16.69 0.36
CA TYR A 192 -4.87 15.94 1.47
C TYR A 192 -4.83 16.75 2.77
N LEU A 193 -5.86 16.57 3.60
CA LEU A 193 -6.01 17.29 4.86
C LEU A 193 -5.69 16.42 6.09
N GLY A 194 -5.63 15.09 5.94
CA GLY A 194 -5.54 14.16 7.06
C GLY A 194 -6.77 14.22 7.97
N ALA A 195 -7.90 14.64 7.40
CA ALA A 195 -9.11 14.92 8.15
C ALA A 195 -9.95 13.64 8.35
N PRO A 196 -10.74 13.54 9.44
CA PRO A 196 -11.62 12.40 9.71
C PRO A 196 -12.51 11.99 8.54
N GLN A 197 -13.01 12.97 7.76
CA GLN A 197 -13.86 12.70 6.60
C GLN A 197 -13.14 11.92 5.50
N GLU A 198 -11.82 12.09 5.33
CA GLU A 198 -11.04 11.36 4.31
C GLU A 198 -11.01 9.87 4.65
N PHE A 199 -10.74 9.51 5.91
CA PHE A 199 -10.74 8.11 6.33
C PHE A 199 -12.12 7.45 6.25
N ILE A 200 -13.19 8.20 6.58
CA ILE A 200 -14.57 7.72 6.41
C ILE A 200 -14.88 7.50 4.92
N SER A 201 -14.52 8.45 4.06
CA SER A 201 -14.72 8.33 2.61
C SER A 201 -13.92 7.17 2.03
N ALA A 202 -12.67 6.97 2.45
CA ALA A 202 -11.85 5.84 2.01
C ALA A 202 -12.44 4.49 2.44
N ALA A 203 -12.98 4.42 3.66
CA ALA A 203 -13.65 3.20 4.16
C ALA A 203 -14.93 2.86 3.39
N LYS A 204 -15.68 3.88 2.92
CA LYS A 204 -16.95 3.71 2.21
C LYS A 204 -16.81 3.57 0.70
N TYR A 205 -15.83 4.27 0.13
CA TYR A 205 -15.75 4.52 -1.32
C TYR A 205 -14.36 4.28 -1.90
N GLY A 206 -13.38 3.77 -1.14
CA GLY A 206 -12.05 3.45 -1.67
C GLY A 206 -11.19 4.69 -1.92
N PHE A 207 -11.08 5.10 -3.19
CA PHE A 207 -10.31 6.30 -3.57
C PHE A 207 -11.04 7.58 -3.13
N LEU A 208 -10.29 8.60 -2.72
CA LEU A 208 -10.82 9.93 -2.44
C LEU A 208 -11.05 10.70 -3.75
N TYR A 209 -10.14 10.52 -4.72
CA TYR A 209 -10.25 11.11 -6.04
C TYR A 209 -10.91 10.11 -7.01
N GLN A 210 -12.03 10.53 -7.57
CA GLN A 210 -12.91 9.74 -8.45
C GLN A 210 -13.37 10.58 -9.66
N GLY A 211 -12.59 11.59 -10.03
CA GLY A 211 -12.85 12.53 -11.14
C GLY A 211 -12.65 14.01 -10.77
N GLN A 212 -12.34 14.32 -9.51
CA GLN A 212 -12.07 15.69 -9.05
C GLN A 212 -10.69 16.17 -9.51
N ALA A 213 -10.47 17.48 -9.48
CA ALA A 213 -9.19 18.09 -9.78
C ALA A 213 -8.19 17.92 -8.63
N LEU A 214 -6.96 17.54 -8.95
CA LEU A 214 -5.80 17.66 -8.08
C LEU A 214 -5.08 18.98 -8.33
N SER A 215 -4.79 19.73 -7.28
CA SER A 215 -4.08 21.00 -7.38
C SER A 215 -2.62 20.79 -7.74
N TRP A 216 -1.98 19.76 -7.17
CA TRP A 216 -0.57 19.43 -7.40
C TRP A 216 -0.31 19.07 -8.87
N ARG A 217 -1.11 18.17 -9.44
CA ARG A 217 -0.99 17.72 -10.83
C ARG A 217 -1.65 18.64 -11.85
N LYS A 218 -2.54 19.54 -11.40
CA LYS A 218 -3.37 20.41 -12.27
C LYS A 218 -4.18 19.61 -13.30
N ALA A 219 -4.69 18.46 -12.89
CA ALA A 219 -5.43 17.52 -13.71
C ALA A 219 -6.56 16.87 -12.92
N LEU A 220 -7.56 16.33 -13.62
CA LEU A 220 -8.56 15.45 -12.99
C LEU A 220 -7.91 14.09 -12.70
N ARG A 221 -8.28 13.45 -11.59
CA ARG A 221 -7.78 12.13 -11.22
C ARG A 221 -8.90 11.21 -10.77
N GLY A 222 -8.78 9.94 -11.11
CA GLY A 222 -9.64 8.87 -10.65
C GLY A 222 -10.92 8.72 -11.43
N THR A 223 -11.61 7.62 -11.11
CA THR A 223 -12.90 7.24 -11.66
C THR A 223 -13.82 6.78 -10.52
N PRO A 224 -15.16 6.81 -10.70
CA PRO A 224 -16.09 6.36 -9.67
C PRO A 224 -15.83 4.92 -9.22
N THR A 225 -15.78 4.70 -7.91
CA THR A 225 -15.50 3.39 -7.29
C THR A 225 -16.59 2.93 -6.32
N PHE A 226 -17.77 3.56 -6.34
CA PHE A 226 -18.87 3.30 -5.39
C PHE A 226 -19.38 1.85 -5.33
N ALA A 227 -19.20 1.07 -6.41
CA ALA A 227 -19.62 -0.33 -6.49
C ALA A 227 -18.49 -1.32 -6.22
N ILE A 228 -17.25 -0.83 -6.04
CA ILE A 228 -16.08 -1.68 -5.82
C ILE A 228 -16.02 -2.07 -4.35
N ALA A 229 -15.80 -3.36 -4.09
CA ALA A 229 -15.69 -3.87 -2.74
C ALA A 229 -14.46 -3.30 -2.01
N SER A 230 -14.58 -3.04 -0.71
CA SER A 230 -13.54 -2.38 0.07
C SER A 230 -12.22 -3.15 0.06
N GLU A 231 -12.27 -4.48 0.04
CA GLU A 231 -11.09 -5.36 -0.01
C GLU A 231 -10.27 -5.25 -1.30
N ALA A 232 -10.84 -4.69 -2.37
CA ALA A 232 -10.10 -4.42 -3.60
C ALA A 232 -9.11 -3.24 -3.44
N PHE A 233 -9.25 -2.43 -2.38
CA PHE A 233 -8.30 -1.36 -2.09
C PHE A 233 -7.21 -1.88 -1.17
N VAL A 234 -5.95 -1.77 -1.61
CA VAL A 234 -4.78 -2.12 -0.81
C VAL A 234 -4.28 -0.85 -0.13
N CYS A 235 -4.53 -0.72 1.16
CA CYS A 235 -4.12 0.44 1.95
C CYS A 235 -2.86 0.14 2.76
N PHE A 236 -2.03 1.16 2.94
CA PHE A 236 -0.77 1.07 3.69
C PHE A 236 -0.45 2.43 4.32
N ILE A 237 0.40 2.41 5.34
CA ILE A 237 1.04 3.63 5.88
C ILE A 237 2.55 3.66 5.57
N GLU A 238 3.11 2.53 5.16
CA GLU A 238 4.49 2.41 4.69
C GLU A 238 4.51 1.41 3.52
N ASN A 239 5.27 1.73 2.48
CA ASN A 239 5.73 0.80 1.46
C ASN A 239 7.14 1.25 1.00
N HIS A 240 7.72 0.59 -0.01
CA HIS A 240 9.08 0.92 -0.48
C HIS A 240 9.18 2.37 -1.00
N ASP A 241 8.22 2.82 -1.78
CA ASP A 241 8.18 4.17 -2.35
C ASP A 241 7.92 5.21 -1.28
N GLN A 242 6.91 5.00 -0.47
CA GLN A 242 6.43 6.00 0.49
C GLN A 242 7.41 6.24 1.63
N ILE A 243 8.36 5.34 1.91
CA ILE A 243 9.45 5.63 2.84
C ILE A 243 10.58 6.41 2.14
N ALA A 244 10.97 5.94 0.94
CA ALA A 244 12.19 6.42 0.31
C ALA A 244 11.98 7.64 -0.60
N ASN A 245 10.84 7.77 -1.26
CA ASN A 245 10.52 8.75 -2.31
C ASN A 245 9.81 10.01 -1.80
N THR A 246 9.53 10.11 -0.49
CA THR A 246 8.76 11.21 0.12
C THR A 246 9.48 11.90 1.27
N GLY A 247 10.71 11.52 1.55
CA GLY A 247 11.46 12.02 2.70
C GLY A 247 12.90 11.55 2.70
N GLN A 248 13.52 11.53 3.88
CA GLN A 248 14.91 11.12 4.07
C GLN A 248 15.07 9.59 4.23
N GLY A 249 14.06 8.79 3.85
CA GLY A 249 14.04 7.35 4.09
C GLY A 249 13.68 6.94 5.53
N GLU A 250 13.21 7.88 6.34
CA GLU A 250 12.80 7.61 7.72
C GLU A 250 11.42 6.96 7.79
N ARG A 251 11.27 5.96 8.66
CA ARG A 251 9.99 5.30 8.90
C ARG A 251 9.01 6.22 9.62
N LEU A 252 7.73 6.07 9.32
CA LEU A 252 6.68 6.98 9.74
C LEU A 252 6.52 7.05 11.28
N ARG A 253 6.78 5.94 11.98
CA ARG A 253 6.81 5.91 13.46
C ARG A 253 7.83 6.86 14.10
N LEU A 254 8.88 7.24 13.37
CA LEU A 254 9.90 8.19 13.85
C LEU A 254 9.51 9.65 13.57
N GLN A 255 8.44 9.87 12.81
CA GLN A 255 7.98 11.19 12.37
C GLN A 255 6.71 11.64 13.11
N THR A 256 6.21 10.86 14.06
CA THR A 256 4.96 11.10 14.79
C THR A 256 5.03 10.62 16.23
N SER A 257 4.01 10.87 17.04
CA SER A 257 3.96 10.38 18.42
C SER A 257 3.72 8.86 18.45
N PRO A 258 4.25 8.14 19.46
CA PRO A 258 3.97 6.71 19.61
C PRO A 258 2.47 6.39 19.68
N ALA A 259 1.68 7.21 20.38
CA ALA A 259 0.24 7.00 20.55
C ALA A 259 -0.50 7.13 19.21
N ARG A 260 -0.25 8.21 18.45
CA ARG A 260 -0.87 8.44 17.14
C ARG A 260 -0.49 7.35 16.14
N TYR A 261 0.76 6.87 16.18
CA TYR A 261 1.19 5.73 15.36
C TYR A 261 0.41 4.45 15.68
N ARG A 262 0.21 4.12 16.96
CA ARG A 262 -0.61 2.96 17.36
C ARG A 262 -2.06 3.10 16.90
N ALA A 263 -2.64 4.30 17.05
CA ALA A 263 -4.00 4.60 16.59
C ALA A 263 -4.14 4.39 15.06
N MET A 264 -3.21 4.93 14.27
CA MET A 264 -3.22 4.74 12.82
C MET A 264 -2.97 3.29 12.41
N THR A 265 -2.09 2.57 13.12
CA THR A 265 -1.86 1.14 12.88
C THR A 265 -3.13 0.32 13.11
N ALA A 266 -3.90 0.64 14.15
CA ALA A 266 -5.19 0.01 14.41
C ALA A 266 -6.22 0.31 13.32
N LEU A 267 -6.29 1.56 12.85
CA LEU A 267 -7.14 1.94 11.72
C LEU A 267 -6.77 1.16 10.45
N LEU A 268 -5.47 1.10 10.12
CA LEU A 268 -4.98 0.35 8.96
C LEU A 268 -5.38 -1.12 9.03
N LEU A 269 -5.11 -1.78 10.16
CA LEU A 269 -5.29 -3.23 10.30
C LEU A 269 -6.75 -3.65 10.53
N LEU A 270 -7.59 -2.79 11.09
CA LEU A 270 -9.00 -3.09 11.36
C LEU A 270 -9.96 -2.40 10.38
N GLY A 271 -9.45 -1.61 9.45
CA GLY A 271 -10.21 -1.02 8.35
C GLY A 271 -10.70 -2.07 7.34
N PRO A 272 -11.66 -1.71 6.47
CA PRO A 272 -12.32 -2.68 5.60
C PRO A 272 -11.56 -3.05 4.32
N TRP A 273 -10.50 -2.31 4.03
CA TRP A 273 -9.57 -2.54 2.93
C TRP A 273 -8.65 -3.73 3.20
N THR A 274 -7.86 -4.11 2.19
CA THR A 274 -6.74 -5.05 2.35
C THR A 274 -5.51 -4.29 2.88
N PRO A 275 -5.03 -4.56 4.10
CA PRO A 275 -3.86 -3.86 4.63
C PRO A 275 -2.56 -4.43 4.05
N LEU A 276 -1.61 -3.54 3.75
CA LEU A 276 -0.22 -3.87 3.44
C LEU A 276 0.70 -3.29 4.52
N LEU A 277 1.67 -4.09 4.95
CA LEU A 277 2.74 -3.69 5.86
C LEU A 277 4.07 -3.73 5.12
N PHE A 278 4.93 -2.74 5.34
CA PHE A 278 6.31 -2.79 4.85
C PHE A 278 7.21 -3.56 5.82
N GLN A 279 8.20 -4.28 5.31
CA GLN A 279 9.08 -5.10 6.13
C GLN A 279 9.70 -4.30 7.30
N GLY A 280 9.54 -4.80 8.52
CA GLY A 280 10.03 -4.16 9.74
C GLY A 280 9.07 -3.15 10.37
N GLN A 281 7.99 -2.78 9.71
CA GLN A 281 6.95 -1.93 10.30
C GLN A 281 6.36 -2.58 11.56
N GLU A 282 6.16 -3.89 11.54
CA GLU A 282 5.47 -4.65 12.58
C GLU A 282 6.22 -4.65 13.93
N PHE A 283 7.55 -4.52 13.90
CA PHE A 283 8.37 -4.40 15.11
C PHE A 283 9.00 -3.01 15.25
N GLY A 284 8.52 -2.03 14.48
CA GLY A 284 8.98 -0.66 14.51
C GLY A 284 10.46 -0.50 14.24
N ALA A 285 10.92 -1.05 13.12
CA ALA A 285 12.31 -0.97 12.70
C ALA A 285 12.84 0.48 12.78
N SER A 286 14.10 0.63 13.18
CA SER A 286 14.80 1.92 13.16
C SER A 286 15.60 2.15 11.87
N SER A 287 15.95 1.07 11.17
CA SER A 287 16.66 1.14 9.90
C SER A 287 15.83 1.90 8.86
N PRO A 288 16.41 2.90 8.17
CA PRO A 288 15.72 3.59 7.10
C PRO A 288 15.46 2.65 5.91
N PHE A 289 14.66 3.10 4.95
CA PHE A 289 14.63 2.52 3.62
C PHE A 289 14.92 3.63 2.62
N LEU A 290 16.04 3.52 1.92
CA LEU A 290 16.56 4.52 0.99
C LEU A 290 16.58 3.94 -0.41
N PHE A 291 16.56 4.80 -1.42
CA PHE A 291 16.82 4.38 -2.78
C PHE A 291 18.30 4.03 -2.94
N PHE A 292 18.57 2.78 -3.32
CA PHE A 292 19.90 2.28 -3.64
C PHE A 292 19.84 1.49 -4.95
N ALA A 293 20.82 1.74 -5.81
CA ALA A 293 20.98 1.05 -7.07
C ALA A 293 22.45 1.16 -7.49
N GLU A 294 23.09 0.03 -7.77
CA GLU A 294 24.42 0.02 -8.36
C GLU A 294 24.34 -0.19 -9.87
N ILE A 295 24.93 0.73 -10.63
CA ILE A 295 25.01 0.65 -12.09
C ILE A 295 26.43 0.98 -12.52
N ASP A 296 27.02 0.23 -13.44
CA ASP A 296 28.43 0.39 -13.81
C ASP A 296 28.70 1.69 -14.62
N ASN A 297 27.71 2.13 -15.40
CA ASN A 297 27.84 3.33 -16.22
C ASN A 297 27.78 4.63 -15.39
N ALA A 298 28.90 5.34 -15.30
CA ALA A 298 29.03 6.58 -14.53
C ALA A 298 28.05 7.69 -14.97
N SER A 299 27.76 7.82 -16.27
CA SER A 299 26.83 8.83 -16.76
C SER A 299 25.39 8.55 -16.33
N VAL A 300 25.01 7.28 -16.29
CA VAL A 300 23.69 6.82 -15.81
C VAL A 300 23.59 7.03 -14.30
N ARG A 301 24.62 6.67 -13.52
CA ARG A 301 24.64 6.93 -12.06
C ARG A 301 24.45 8.40 -11.73
N ASP A 302 25.17 9.27 -12.42
CA ASP A 302 25.05 10.72 -12.26
C ASP A 302 23.64 11.22 -12.60
N ALA A 303 23.03 10.69 -13.67
CA ALA A 303 21.67 11.04 -14.07
C ALA A 303 20.64 10.60 -13.03
N ILE A 304 20.74 9.38 -12.51
CA ILE A 304 19.88 8.85 -11.44
C ILE A 304 19.99 9.72 -10.20
N ARG A 305 21.21 10.04 -9.76
CA ARG A 305 21.43 10.89 -8.58
C ARG A 305 20.80 12.28 -8.77
N ARG A 306 20.90 12.85 -9.98
CA ARG A 306 20.35 14.19 -10.30
C ARG A 306 18.82 14.14 -10.33
N GLY A 307 18.25 13.15 -11.00
CA GLY A 307 16.82 12.90 -11.05
C GLY A 307 16.24 12.71 -9.65
N ARG A 308 16.94 11.96 -8.79
CA ARG A 308 16.53 11.74 -7.40
C ARG A 308 16.52 13.01 -6.56
N ALA A 309 17.57 13.83 -6.67
CA ALA A 309 17.63 15.12 -5.97
C ALA A 309 16.51 16.07 -6.42
N LYS A 310 16.25 16.12 -7.73
CA LYS A 310 15.15 16.91 -8.30
C LYS A 310 13.78 16.43 -7.82
N TRP A 311 13.55 15.12 -7.80
CA TRP A 311 12.29 14.52 -7.35
C TRP A 311 12.03 14.79 -5.86
N LEU A 312 13.03 14.62 -5.00
CA LEU A 312 12.88 14.72 -3.55
C LEU A 312 12.90 16.17 -3.03
N ALA A 313 13.43 17.13 -3.79
CA ALA A 313 13.57 18.51 -3.35
C ALA A 313 12.25 19.13 -2.84
N PRO A 314 11.09 19.00 -3.54
CA PRO A 314 9.81 19.51 -3.05
C PRO A 314 9.36 18.88 -1.73
N PHE A 315 9.53 17.57 -1.55
CA PHE A 315 9.15 16.85 -0.32
C PHE A 315 9.99 17.28 0.89
N LEU A 316 11.28 17.54 0.65
CA LEU A 316 12.20 17.94 1.70
C LEU A 316 12.14 19.45 2.01
N SER A 317 11.31 20.22 1.28
CA SER A 317 11.32 21.69 1.31
C SER A 317 12.73 22.27 1.06
N LEU A 318 13.49 21.65 0.16
CA LEU A 318 14.84 22.04 -0.21
C LEU A 318 14.89 22.54 -1.66
N THR A 319 15.94 23.29 -1.99
CA THR A 319 16.31 23.49 -3.40
C THR A 319 16.92 22.20 -3.96
N GLU A 320 16.89 22.01 -5.29
CA GLU A 320 17.55 20.87 -5.94
C GLU A 320 19.03 20.75 -5.58
N GLU A 321 19.74 21.89 -5.46
CA GLU A 321 21.15 21.93 -5.06
C GLU A 321 21.35 21.48 -3.61
N GLN A 322 20.47 21.91 -2.70
CA GLN A 322 20.52 21.48 -1.30
C GLN A 322 20.23 19.98 -1.19
N ALA A 323 19.20 19.47 -1.89
CA ALA A 323 18.86 18.06 -1.93
C ALA A 323 20.01 17.22 -2.51
N TRP A 324 20.64 17.66 -3.59
CA TRP A 324 21.79 16.98 -4.19
C TRP A 324 22.97 16.81 -3.22
N ARG A 325 23.21 17.83 -2.38
CA ARG A 325 24.28 17.84 -1.39
C ARG A 325 23.96 17.01 -0.14
N SER A 326 22.69 16.94 0.26
CA SER A 326 22.26 16.27 1.49
C SER A 326 21.93 14.79 1.29
N LEU A 327 21.38 14.43 0.13
CA LEU A 327 20.99 13.06 -0.17
C LEU A 327 22.22 12.18 -0.42
N PRO A 328 22.23 10.95 0.12
CA PRO A 328 23.32 10.03 -0.14
C PRO A 328 23.30 9.57 -1.60
N ALA A 329 24.46 9.18 -2.11
CA ALA A 329 24.57 8.66 -3.47
C ALA A 329 23.93 7.25 -3.54
N PRO A 330 22.99 6.98 -4.46
CA PRO A 330 22.29 5.68 -4.53
C PRO A 330 23.21 4.48 -4.76
N ASP A 331 24.37 4.70 -5.38
CA ASP A 331 25.39 3.69 -5.68
C ASP A 331 26.39 3.46 -4.53
N ASP A 332 26.30 4.20 -3.43
CA ASP A 332 27.12 3.97 -2.25
C ASP A 332 26.66 2.69 -1.51
N PRO A 333 27.51 1.65 -1.38
CA PRO A 333 27.16 0.41 -0.68
C PRO A 333 26.72 0.61 0.77
N GLN A 334 27.13 1.71 1.42
CA GLN A 334 26.69 2.03 2.78
C GLN A 334 25.20 2.42 2.83
N VAL A 335 24.64 2.96 1.74
CA VAL A 335 23.20 3.25 1.65
C VAL A 335 22.40 1.96 1.70
N PHE A 336 22.78 0.97 0.88
CA PHE A 336 22.20 -0.37 0.92
C PHE A 336 22.38 -1.03 2.30
N ALA A 337 23.60 -0.98 2.85
CA ALA A 337 23.89 -1.61 4.14
C ALA A 337 23.04 -1.05 5.30
N ARG A 338 22.78 0.27 5.29
CA ARG A 338 21.92 0.94 6.30
C ARG A 338 20.44 0.56 6.20
N CYS A 339 19.99 0.06 5.06
CA CYS A 339 18.60 -0.36 4.86
C CYS A 339 18.31 -1.78 5.38
N LYS A 340 19.34 -2.52 5.84
CA LYS A 340 19.16 -3.86 6.39
C LYS A 340 18.47 -3.79 7.75
N LEU A 341 17.43 -4.60 7.91
CA LEU A 341 16.68 -4.72 9.16
C LEU A 341 17.55 -5.33 10.27
N ASP A 342 17.42 -4.79 11.48
CA ASP A 342 17.91 -5.45 12.70
C ASP A 342 16.77 -6.24 13.36
N PHE A 343 16.76 -7.56 13.16
CA PHE A 343 15.71 -8.42 13.72
C PHE A 343 15.72 -8.51 15.26
N ALA A 344 16.79 -8.08 15.94
CA ALA A 344 16.78 -7.99 17.40
C ALA A 344 15.81 -6.88 17.90
N GLU A 345 15.36 -5.97 17.03
CA GLU A 345 14.33 -4.98 17.35
C GLU A 345 12.96 -5.60 17.64
N ARG A 346 12.68 -6.82 17.18
CA ARG A 346 11.48 -7.57 17.58
C ARG A 346 11.37 -7.72 19.10
N GLN A 347 12.50 -7.94 19.77
CA GLN A 347 12.54 -8.06 21.22
C GLN A 347 12.64 -6.69 21.91
N ARG A 348 13.39 -5.75 21.34
CA ARG A 348 13.54 -4.40 21.93
C ARG A 348 12.25 -3.58 21.86
N ASN A 349 11.45 -3.78 20.82
CA ASN A 349 10.19 -3.08 20.57
C ASN A 349 8.98 -4.02 20.75
N LEU A 350 9.06 -4.95 21.72
CA LEU A 350 8.07 -6.01 21.91
C LEU A 350 6.62 -5.46 21.98
N GLN A 351 6.40 -4.33 22.64
CA GLN A 351 5.08 -3.69 22.74
C GLN A 351 4.45 -3.37 21.38
N LEU A 352 5.24 -2.94 20.40
CA LEU A 352 4.76 -2.65 19.06
C LEU A 352 4.58 -3.93 18.23
N TYR A 353 5.41 -4.94 18.47
CA TYR A 353 5.27 -6.25 17.85
C TYR A 353 3.99 -6.96 18.31
N ASP A 354 3.74 -6.95 19.62
CA ASP A 354 2.51 -7.49 20.23
C ASP A 354 1.26 -6.75 19.74
N LEU A 355 1.35 -5.43 19.56
CA LEU A 355 0.26 -4.64 18.95
C LEU A 355 -0.15 -5.20 17.58
N HIS A 356 0.83 -5.43 16.69
CA HIS A 356 0.54 -5.95 15.35
C HIS A 356 0.01 -7.39 15.41
N ILE A 357 0.58 -8.25 16.26
CA ILE A 357 0.10 -9.63 16.45
C ILE A 357 -1.36 -9.64 16.90
N ASP A 358 -1.70 -8.84 17.90
CA ASP A 358 -3.06 -8.82 18.45
C ASP A 358 -4.06 -8.18 17.48
N LEU A 359 -3.69 -7.12 16.76
CA LEU A 359 -4.52 -6.53 15.73
C LEU A 359 -4.78 -7.48 14.56
N LEU A 360 -3.75 -8.21 14.09
CA LEU A 360 -3.91 -9.22 13.04
C LEU A 360 -4.76 -10.40 13.53
N ARG A 361 -4.59 -10.83 14.78
CA ARG A 361 -5.45 -11.84 15.40
C ARG A 361 -6.90 -11.36 15.46
N LEU A 362 -7.12 -10.13 15.92
CA LEU A 362 -8.45 -9.53 16.02
C LEU A 362 -9.11 -9.42 14.65
N ARG A 363 -8.38 -8.96 13.62
CA ARG A 363 -8.86 -8.92 12.23
C ARG A 363 -9.30 -10.31 11.73
N ARG A 364 -8.52 -11.35 12.05
CA ARG A 364 -8.79 -12.73 11.60
C ARG A 364 -9.97 -13.38 12.35
N GLU A 365 -10.04 -13.19 13.66
CA GLU A 365 -10.91 -13.96 14.54
C GLU A 365 -12.23 -13.27 14.87
N ASP A 366 -12.25 -11.93 14.92
CA ASP A 366 -13.49 -11.21 15.22
C ASP A 366 -14.51 -11.37 14.09
N SER A 367 -15.73 -11.71 14.49
CA SER A 367 -16.83 -12.03 13.58
C SER A 367 -17.22 -10.90 12.63
N ARG A 368 -16.90 -9.64 12.94
CA ARG A 368 -17.19 -8.48 12.08
C ARG A 368 -15.97 -8.08 11.26
N PHE A 369 -14.80 -7.94 11.88
CA PHE A 369 -13.60 -7.52 11.14
C PHE A 369 -13.12 -8.53 10.09
N ARG A 370 -13.39 -9.82 10.29
CA ARG A 370 -13.06 -10.84 9.29
C ARG A 370 -14.02 -10.86 8.09
N GLN A 371 -15.18 -10.20 8.20
CA GLN A 371 -16.24 -10.29 7.21
C GLN A 371 -16.13 -9.16 6.19
N GLN A 372 -15.95 -9.52 4.92
CA GLN A 372 -16.10 -8.61 3.79
C GLN A 372 -17.59 -8.53 3.43
N SER A 373 -18.21 -7.36 3.55
CA SER A 373 -19.65 -7.20 3.30
C SER A 373 -19.96 -5.85 2.66
N PRO A 374 -20.45 -5.85 1.40
CA PRO A 374 -20.87 -4.63 0.72
C PRO A 374 -21.93 -3.89 1.53
N GLY A 375 -21.74 -2.58 1.72
CA GLY A 375 -22.65 -1.73 2.49
C GLY A 375 -22.74 -2.07 3.99
N GLY A 376 -21.83 -2.89 4.51
CA GLY A 376 -21.79 -3.27 5.92
C GLY A 376 -21.14 -2.23 6.84
N ILE A 377 -20.76 -1.07 6.31
CA ILE A 377 -19.97 -0.06 7.02
C ILE A 377 -20.50 1.35 6.74
N ASP A 378 -20.59 2.15 7.80
CA ASP A 378 -20.80 3.59 7.71
C ASP A 378 -19.89 4.31 8.71
N GLY A 379 -19.75 5.62 8.59
CA GLY A 379 -18.92 6.41 9.49
C GLY A 379 -19.39 7.83 9.66
N ALA A 380 -19.01 8.43 10.79
CA ALA A 380 -19.35 9.80 11.14
C ALA A 380 -18.17 10.51 11.78
N VAL A 381 -18.05 11.81 11.49
CA VAL A 381 -17.09 12.71 12.13
C VAL A 381 -17.59 13.03 13.53
N LEU A 382 -16.76 12.81 14.55
CA LEU A 382 -17.06 13.09 15.96
C LEU A 382 -16.41 14.39 16.45
N GLY A 383 -15.43 14.89 15.70
CA GLY A 383 -14.68 16.10 16.01
C GLY A 383 -13.62 16.39 14.95
N PRO A 384 -12.78 17.42 15.14
CA PRO A 384 -11.80 17.84 14.14
C PRO A 384 -10.76 16.77 13.77
N ALA A 385 -10.46 15.85 14.69
CA ALA A 385 -9.48 14.77 14.53
C ALA A 385 -10.04 13.40 14.96
N SER A 386 -11.36 13.30 15.17
CA SER A 386 -12.02 12.10 15.69
C SER A 386 -13.18 11.65 14.82
N PHE A 387 -13.32 10.34 14.64
CA PHE A 387 -14.40 9.72 13.89
C PHE A 387 -14.71 8.31 14.40
N VAL A 388 -15.84 7.79 13.93
CA VAL A 388 -16.24 6.40 14.12
C VAL A 388 -16.46 5.74 12.77
N LEU A 389 -16.04 4.48 12.65
CA LEU A 389 -16.52 3.53 11.65
C LEU A 389 -17.37 2.48 12.36
N ARG A 390 -18.59 2.26 11.89
CA ARG A 390 -19.49 1.23 12.40
C ARG A 390 -19.55 0.07 11.43
N TYR A 391 -19.28 -1.12 11.92
CA TYR A 391 -19.44 -2.38 11.20
C TYR A 391 -20.77 -3.01 11.62
N PHE A 392 -21.73 -3.01 10.71
CA PHE A 392 -23.09 -3.48 10.98
C PHE A 392 -23.18 -5.01 10.96
N SER A 393 -24.07 -5.53 11.80
CA SER A 393 -24.48 -6.92 11.83
C SER A 393 -26.00 -7.05 11.66
N LYS A 394 -26.45 -8.16 11.08
CA LYS A 394 -27.88 -8.53 11.07
C LYS A 394 -28.35 -9.04 12.44
N GLU A 395 -27.44 -9.47 13.30
CA GLU A 395 -27.73 -10.14 14.57
C GLU A 395 -27.37 -9.27 15.78
N ASN A 396 -27.42 -7.93 15.65
CA ASN A 396 -27.05 -6.97 16.69
C ASN A 396 -25.63 -7.13 17.26
N ASN A 397 -24.75 -7.81 16.54
CA ASN A 397 -23.35 -8.03 16.90
C ASN A 397 -22.41 -7.03 16.22
N ASP A 398 -22.77 -5.75 16.26
CA ASP A 398 -22.05 -4.65 15.60
C ASP A 398 -20.67 -4.41 16.25
N ARG A 399 -19.77 -3.73 15.52
CA ARG A 399 -18.55 -3.13 16.09
C ARG A 399 -18.51 -1.64 15.82
N LEU A 400 -17.97 -0.89 16.77
CA LEU A 400 -17.48 0.47 16.52
C LEU A 400 -15.96 0.44 16.54
N LEU A 401 -15.34 1.06 15.53
CA LEU A 401 -13.94 1.45 15.52
C LEU A 401 -13.90 2.96 15.65
N ILE A 402 -13.49 3.46 16.82
CA ILE A 402 -13.44 4.89 17.11
C ILE A 402 -11.98 5.31 17.10
N VAL A 403 -11.67 6.36 16.36
CA VAL A 403 -10.32 6.88 16.18
C VAL A 403 -10.30 8.34 16.60
N ASN A 404 -9.29 8.74 17.38
CA ASN A 404 -9.01 10.13 17.71
C ASN A 404 -7.52 10.40 17.54
N PHE A 405 -7.12 11.21 16.57
CA PHE A 405 -5.73 11.61 16.36
C PHE A 405 -5.34 12.89 17.11
N GLY A 406 -6.31 13.57 17.73
CA GLY A 406 -6.12 14.86 18.39
C GLY A 406 -6.09 14.77 19.92
N GLU A 407 -6.48 15.88 20.55
CA GLU A 407 -6.58 15.99 22.00
C GLU A 407 -7.74 15.17 22.58
N SER A 408 -7.75 14.98 23.91
CA SER A 408 -8.85 14.29 24.58
C SER A 408 -10.15 15.09 24.43
N GLN A 409 -11.25 14.41 24.11
CA GLN A 409 -12.54 15.03 23.84
C GLN A 409 -13.65 14.34 24.64
N ALA A 410 -14.53 15.12 25.26
CA ALA A 410 -15.80 14.63 25.81
C ALA A 410 -16.95 14.94 24.83
N LEU A 411 -17.77 13.94 24.51
CA LEU A 411 -19.00 14.12 23.75
C LEU A 411 -20.18 14.12 24.73
N HIS A 412 -20.77 15.29 24.94
CA HIS A 412 -21.88 15.49 25.87
C HIS A 412 -22.84 16.61 25.39
N PRO A 413 -24.02 16.27 24.84
CA PRO A 413 -24.47 14.92 24.50
C PRO A 413 -23.72 14.33 23.27
N ALA A 414 -23.58 13.01 23.21
CA ALA A 414 -23.05 12.29 22.04
C ALA A 414 -24.15 12.06 20.98
N SER A 415 -24.62 13.14 20.37
CA SER A 415 -25.78 13.16 19.44
C SER A 415 -25.49 12.63 18.03
N GLU A 416 -24.72 11.55 17.91
CA GLU A 416 -24.41 10.88 16.64
C GLU A 416 -25.12 9.51 16.58
N PRO A 417 -26.10 9.30 15.67
CA PRO A 417 -26.84 8.04 15.57
C PRO A 417 -25.98 6.77 15.43
N LEU A 418 -24.82 6.85 14.76
CA LEU A 418 -23.94 5.69 14.62
C LEU A 418 -23.38 5.20 15.97
N LEU A 419 -23.29 6.07 16.99
CA LEU A 419 -22.88 5.69 18.33
C LEU A 419 -23.97 4.98 19.14
N ALA A 420 -25.23 4.99 18.68
CA ALA A 420 -26.30 4.32 19.40
C ALA A 420 -26.11 2.78 19.37
N PRO A 421 -26.17 2.09 20.51
CA PRO A 421 -26.07 0.63 20.52
C PRO A 421 -27.27 0.00 19.80
N PRO A 422 -27.12 -1.21 19.22
CA PRO A 422 -28.25 -1.97 18.71
C PRO A 422 -29.36 -2.15 19.77
N THR A 423 -30.59 -2.39 19.33
CA THR A 423 -31.73 -2.55 20.23
C THR A 423 -31.49 -3.68 21.23
N GLY A 424 -31.62 -3.37 22.53
CA GLY A 424 -31.40 -4.33 23.61
C GLY A 424 -29.91 -4.55 23.96
N CYS A 425 -28.99 -3.77 23.40
CA CYS A 425 -27.56 -3.88 23.65
C CYS A 425 -26.97 -2.66 24.38
N LYS A 426 -25.76 -2.82 24.90
CA LYS A 426 -24.84 -1.77 25.37
C LYS A 426 -23.49 -1.97 24.68
N TRP A 427 -22.66 -0.92 24.66
CA TRP A 427 -21.28 -1.04 24.19
C TRP A 427 -20.35 -1.51 25.29
N GLU A 428 -19.43 -2.40 24.95
CA GLU A 428 -18.31 -2.81 25.79
C GLU A 428 -16.99 -2.64 25.03
N THR A 429 -15.93 -2.21 25.72
CA THR A 429 -14.60 -2.11 25.12
C THR A 429 -14.04 -3.51 24.86
N LEU A 430 -13.86 -3.84 23.58
CA LEU A 430 -13.22 -5.07 23.12
C LEU A 430 -11.69 -4.91 23.03
N TRP A 431 -11.22 -3.75 22.58
CA TRP A 431 -9.80 -3.49 22.36
C TRP A 431 -9.46 -1.99 22.44
N THR A 432 -8.23 -1.65 22.82
CA THR A 432 -7.73 -0.26 22.85
C THR A 432 -6.24 -0.17 22.52
N SER A 433 -5.87 0.84 21.73
CA SER A 433 -4.47 1.18 21.43
C SER A 433 -3.71 1.70 22.66
N ASP A 434 -4.42 2.10 23.71
CA ASP A 434 -3.84 2.64 24.95
C ASP A 434 -3.58 1.59 26.02
N SER A 435 -3.77 0.30 25.69
CA SER A 435 -3.41 -0.78 26.60
C SER A 435 -1.94 -0.70 27.03
N LEU A 436 -1.67 -1.02 28.29
CA LEU A 436 -0.32 -1.03 28.86
C LEU A 436 0.60 -2.03 28.13
N CYS A 437 0.05 -3.11 27.54
CA CYS A 437 0.83 -4.06 26.75
C CYS A 437 1.43 -3.44 25.48
N TYR A 438 0.87 -2.34 24.99
CA TYR A 438 1.36 -1.61 23.81
C TYR A 438 2.09 -0.31 24.18
N GLY A 439 2.40 -0.11 25.47
CA GLY A 439 3.03 1.11 25.96
C GLY A 439 2.09 2.33 25.97
N GLY A 440 0.78 2.11 26.10
CA GLY A 440 -0.23 3.15 26.31
C GLY A 440 -0.39 3.55 27.78
N ALA A 441 -1.31 4.49 28.04
CA ALA A 441 -1.56 5.02 29.39
C ALA A 441 -2.54 4.19 30.23
N GLY A 442 -3.17 3.16 29.64
CA GLY A 442 -4.20 2.33 30.26
C GLY A 442 -5.60 2.57 29.67
N ALA A 443 -6.52 1.63 29.93
CA ALA A 443 -7.89 1.71 29.46
C ALA A 443 -8.76 2.62 30.35
N ILE A 444 -9.51 3.53 29.75
CA ILE A 444 -10.54 4.34 30.40
C ILE A 444 -11.91 3.91 29.84
N ALA A 445 -12.97 3.99 30.65
CA ALA A 445 -14.33 3.76 30.18
C ALA A 445 -14.70 4.83 29.12
N ILE A 446 -14.89 4.39 27.88
CA ILE A 446 -15.15 5.27 26.72
C ILE A 446 -16.58 5.79 26.71
N ALA A 447 -17.54 4.97 27.11
CA ALA A 447 -18.96 5.33 27.17
C ALA A 447 -19.50 5.02 28.56
N ASN A 448 -20.13 5.99 29.21
CA ASN A 448 -20.91 5.79 30.42
C ASN A 448 -22.30 6.46 30.28
N GLU A 449 -23.14 6.35 31.30
CA GLU A 449 -24.51 6.89 31.28
C GLU A 449 -24.56 8.41 31.13
N GLU A 450 -23.49 9.12 31.52
CA GLU A 450 -23.41 10.56 31.47
C GLU A 450 -22.83 11.04 30.13
N GLN A 451 -21.66 10.52 29.73
CA GLN A 451 -20.88 11.04 28.60
C GLN A 451 -20.07 9.97 27.87
N TRP A 452 -19.61 10.32 26.67
CA TRP A 452 -18.54 9.60 25.98
C TRP A 452 -17.22 10.35 26.10
N PHE A 453 -16.15 9.66 26.48
CA PHE A 453 -14.81 10.21 26.58
C PHE A 453 -13.90 9.54 25.55
N LEU A 454 -13.31 10.35 24.68
CA LEU A 454 -12.33 9.93 23.68
C LEU A 454 -10.94 10.39 24.13
N PRO A 455 -10.07 9.48 24.62
CA PRO A 455 -8.68 9.80 24.93
C PRO A 455 -7.93 10.39 23.73
N ALA A 456 -6.89 11.17 24.01
CA ALA A 456 -6.04 11.73 22.97
C ALA A 456 -5.30 10.63 22.19
N GLU A 457 -5.09 10.83 20.89
CA GLU A 457 -4.19 10.01 20.05
C GLU A 457 -4.40 8.48 20.18
N SER A 458 -5.64 8.04 20.08
CA SER A 458 -6.03 6.68 20.43
C SER A 458 -7.06 6.07 19.48
N THR A 459 -7.18 4.75 19.50
CA THR A 459 -8.18 3.99 18.77
C THR A 459 -8.76 2.91 19.68
N PHE A 460 -10.08 2.74 19.62
CA PHE A 460 -10.82 1.78 20.42
C PHE A 460 -11.75 0.97 19.55
N VAL A 461 -11.92 -0.29 19.92
CA VAL A 461 -12.97 -1.16 19.40
C VAL A 461 -14.00 -1.38 20.48
N LEU A 462 -15.26 -1.09 20.16
CA LEU A 462 -16.39 -1.46 21.00
C LEU A 462 -17.17 -2.60 20.34
N ARG A 463 -17.64 -3.54 21.16
CA ARG A 463 -18.57 -4.60 20.76
C ARG A 463 -19.94 -4.38 21.38
N ALA A 464 -20.98 -4.74 20.63
CA ALA A 464 -22.33 -4.77 21.16
C ALA A 464 -22.52 -6.01 22.05
N GLU A 465 -22.99 -5.79 23.28
CA GLU A 465 -23.32 -6.83 24.26
C GLU A 465 -24.79 -6.70 24.68
N HIS A 466 -25.50 -7.80 24.81
CA HIS A 466 -26.90 -7.78 25.25
C HIS A 466 -27.01 -7.25 26.69
N LYS A 467 -28.02 -6.41 26.95
CA LYS A 467 -28.39 -6.00 28.31
C LYS A 467 -29.02 -7.21 29.00
N GLU A 468 -28.53 -7.52 30.20
CA GLU A 468 -29.10 -8.53 31.10
C GLU A 468 -30.51 -8.16 31.56
#